data_AF-A0A9P0FI28-F1
#
_entry.id   AF-A0A9P0FI28-F1
#
_cell.length_a   1.000
_cell.length_b   1.000
_cell.length_c   1.000
_cell.angle_alpha   90.00
_cell.angle_beta   90.00
_cell.angle_gamma   90.00
#
_symmetry.space_group_name_H-M   'P 1'
#
loop_
_entity.id
_entity.type
_entity.pdbx_description
1 polymer ?
#
loop_
_entity_poly.entity_id
_entity_poly.type
_entity_poly.pdbx_seq_one_letter_code
_entity_poly.pdbx_strand_id
1 'polypeptide(L)'
;MNQKELWEYFGREILNSKLGDEKKKYLSFLSCTWYDGEKYDPSFNSYEDLIKITKGYVALGGGGLALFGTASLFTWPDHFEQLIDKFSDKTPIDRTRFLDDSCYRGTYGFCFSTTLGSVLHELFHTFDLGHTEYGIMNRGFDDIYKFFTVNSETGVSDTLSKAFKNKIEFKEEFEAEKLSERLQNVSRKKHFSIIKKYDETDDTFLSKSCAIVLYYHKWFNQNEESKKYVLSFDKTSKFISATNGIRVVEIRNLINEMVLIDWTFEGKILKIYFQLPDEYSKYYNLDHLLVVEDSSGNILKNIL
;
A
#
# COMPACT_ATOMS: atom_id res chain seq x y z
N MET A 1 -5.43 21.85 2.87
CA MET A 1 -4.29 21.09 2.32
C MET A 1 -4.79 19.71 1.96
N ASN A 2 -4.57 19.26 0.73
CA ASN A 2 -4.82 17.88 0.32
C ASN A 2 -3.73 16.94 0.88
N GLN A 3 -3.88 15.63 0.67
CA GLN A 3 -2.97 14.61 1.22
C GLN A 3 -1.50 14.84 0.87
N LYS A 4 -1.21 15.25 -0.36
CA LYS A 4 0.15 15.58 -0.78
C LYS A 4 0.66 16.86 -0.20
N GLU A 5 -0.13 17.92 -0.21
CA GLU A 5 0.30 19.18 0.40
C GLU A 5 0.70 18.93 1.85
N LEU A 6 -0.03 18.06 2.57
CA LEU A 6 0.34 17.60 3.90
C LEU A 6 1.64 16.77 3.89
N TRP A 7 1.75 15.74 3.04
CA TRP A 7 2.95 14.90 2.95
C TRP A 7 4.22 15.68 2.58
N GLU A 8 4.16 16.59 1.60
CA GLU A 8 5.27 17.45 1.20
C GLU A 8 5.63 18.45 2.29
N TYR A 9 4.62 19.07 2.91
CA TYR A 9 4.84 20.00 4.01
C TYR A 9 5.55 19.31 5.16
N PHE A 10 4.99 18.21 5.68
CA PHE A 10 5.60 17.49 6.80
C PHE A 10 6.91 16.79 6.43
N GLY A 11 7.07 16.30 5.20
CA GLY A 11 8.33 15.79 4.69
C GLY A 11 9.43 16.85 4.73
N ARG A 12 9.14 18.08 4.27
CA ARG A 12 10.08 19.21 4.35
C ARG A 12 10.37 19.61 5.80
N GLU A 13 9.35 19.69 6.65
CA GLU A 13 9.52 20.04 8.06
C GLU A 13 10.42 19.02 8.78
N ILE A 14 10.20 17.71 8.56
CA ILE A 14 11.02 16.65 9.14
C ILE A 14 12.48 16.78 8.67
N LEU A 15 12.72 16.90 7.37
CA LEU A 15 14.07 16.98 6.79
C LEU A 15 14.83 18.25 7.22
N ASN A 16 14.13 19.37 7.44
CA ASN A 16 14.73 20.61 7.94
C ASN A 16 14.87 20.65 9.47
N SER A 17 14.32 19.67 10.18
CA SER A 17 14.40 19.57 11.64
C SER A 17 15.64 18.82 12.11
N LYS A 18 15.88 18.81 13.43
CA LYS A 18 16.93 17.99 14.05
C LYS A 18 16.69 16.48 13.93
N LEU A 19 15.48 16.04 13.58
CA LEU A 19 15.16 14.63 13.37
C LEU A 19 15.59 14.16 11.97
N GLY A 20 15.63 15.10 11.01
CA GLY A 20 15.90 14.88 9.59
C GLY A 20 17.23 14.18 9.33
N ASP A 21 17.15 13.14 8.51
CA ASP A 21 18.26 12.25 8.15
C ASP A 21 17.81 11.41 6.94
N GLU A 22 18.64 11.35 5.91
CA GLU A 22 18.42 10.54 4.70
C GLU A 22 18.58 9.04 4.98
N LYS A 23 19.25 8.69 6.08
CA LYS A 23 19.38 7.33 6.62
C LYS A 23 18.25 6.99 7.60
N LYS A 24 17.10 7.66 7.50
CA LYS A 24 15.87 7.39 8.28
C LYS A 24 14.66 7.30 7.37
N LYS A 25 13.76 6.37 7.72
CA LYS A 25 12.38 6.35 7.24
C LYS A 25 11.47 6.81 8.38
N TYR A 26 10.41 7.51 8.05
CA TYR A 26 9.50 8.12 9.01
C TYR A 26 8.11 7.55 8.84
N LEU A 27 7.57 6.97 9.91
CA LEU A 27 6.15 6.71 10.04
C LEU A 27 5.57 7.79 10.95
N SER A 28 4.66 8.61 10.42
CA SER A 28 4.13 9.79 11.11
C SER A 28 2.62 9.75 11.21
N PHE A 29 2.08 10.20 12.35
CA PHE A 29 0.64 10.33 12.58
C PHE A 29 0.27 11.81 12.73
N LEU A 30 -0.66 12.29 11.90
CA LEU A 30 -1.10 13.67 11.91
C LEU A 30 -2.06 13.93 13.09
N SER A 31 -1.60 14.65 14.10
CA SER A 31 -2.35 14.88 15.35
C SER A 31 -3.61 15.74 15.23
N CYS A 32 -3.83 16.41 14.10
CA CYS A 32 -4.95 17.32 13.88
C CYS A 32 -5.96 16.83 12.84
N THR A 33 -5.97 15.53 12.53
CA THR A 33 -7.06 14.96 11.73
C THR A 33 -8.38 15.07 12.52
N TRP A 34 -9.41 15.62 11.89
CA TRP A 34 -10.68 15.91 12.54
C TRP A 34 -11.87 15.51 11.66
N TYR A 35 -12.67 14.58 12.17
CA TYR A 35 -13.92 14.14 11.56
C TYR A 35 -15.10 14.98 12.08
N ASP A 36 -15.87 15.59 11.18
CA ASP A 36 -17.02 16.44 11.50
C ASP A 36 -18.33 15.63 11.43
N GLY A 37 -18.59 14.83 12.46
CA GLY A 37 -19.74 13.92 12.52
C GLY A 37 -21.11 14.62 12.50
N GLU A 38 -21.19 15.90 12.84
CA GLU A 38 -22.43 16.70 12.72
C GLU A 38 -22.87 16.87 11.27
N LYS A 39 -21.94 16.74 10.31
CA LYS A 39 -22.22 16.79 8.87
C LYS A 39 -22.50 15.43 8.25
N TYR A 40 -22.50 14.36 9.04
CA TYR A 40 -22.84 13.04 8.54
C TYR A 40 -24.30 13.01 8.06
N ASP A 41 -24.50 12.55 6.83
CA ASP A 41 -25.81 12.29 6.25
C ASP A 41 -25.98 10.77 6.04
N PRO A 42 -27.07 10.15 6.51
CA PRO A 42 -27.35 8.74 6.25
C PRO A 42 -27.40 8.34 4.76
N SER A 43 -27.54 9.31 3.85
CA SER A 43 -27.45 9.10 2.40
C SER A 43 -26.02 8.96 1.88
N PHE A 44 -24.99 9.23 2.71
CA PHE A 44 -23.60 8.96 2.36
C PHE A 44 -23.40 7.48 2.09
N ASN A 45 -23.00 7.18 0.85
CA ASN A 45 -22.86 5.81 0.36
C ASN A 45 -21.44 5.50 -0.15
N SER A 46 -20.53 6.47 -0.03
CA SER A 46 -19.15 6.36 -0.48
C SER A 46 -18.18 6.78 0.59
N TYR A 47 -16.98 6.23 0.51
CA TYR A 47 -15.84 6.63 1.31
C TYR A 47 -15.50 8.12 1.10
N GLU A 48 -15.58 8.62 -0.13
CA GLU A 48 -15.31 10.01 -0.46
C GLU A 48 -16.26 10.99 0.25
N ASP A 49 -17.50 10.59 0.53
CA ASP A 49 -18.44 11.43 1.29
C ASP A 49 -17.98 11.61 2.75
N LEU A 50 -17.44 10.56 3.37
CA LEU A 50 -16.86 10.63 4.71
C LEU A 50 -15.59 11.48 4.72
N ILE A 51 -14.76 11.40 3.68
CA ILE A 51 -13.54 12.21 3.58
C ILE A 51 -13.85 13.70 3.36
N LYS A 52 -14.94 14.06 2.65
CA LYS A 52 -15.36 15.47 2.50
C LYS A 52 -15.64 16.16 3.83
N ILE A 53 -16.09 15.42 4.84
CA ILE A 53 -16.35 15.92 6.18
C ILE A 53 -15.18 15.64 7.14
N THR A 54 -14.04 15.16 6.65
CA THR A 54 -12.82 14.92 7.43
C THR A 54 -11.74 15.93 7.05
N LYS A 55 -11.31 16.76 8.01
CA LYS A 55 -10.17 17.68 7.84
C LYS A 55 -8.87 16.97 8.21
N GLY A 56 -7.79 17.32 7.52
CA GLY A 56 -6.46 16.76 7.81
C GLY A 56 -6.39 15.25 7.60
N TYR A 57 -7.15 14.69 6.65
CA TYR A 57 -7.10 13.26 6.33
C TYR A 57 -5.83 12.94 5.52
N VAL A 58 -5.10 11.88 5.87
CA VAL A 58 -3.91 11.40 5.15
C VAL A 58 -3.78 9.88 5.28
N ALA A 59 -3.53 9.21 4.17
CA ALA A 59 -2.78 7.96 4.10
C ALA A 59 -2.00 8.07 2.79
N LEU A 60 -0.72 8.37 2.91
CA LEU A 60 0.17 8.59 1.78
C LEU A 60 1.60 8.27 2.19
N GLY A 61 2.24 7.42 1.40
CA GLY A 61 3.53 6.85 1.64
C GLY A 61 4.37 6.81 0.37
N GLY A 62 5.67 6.93 0.56
CA GLY A 62 6.64 6.94 -0.52
C GLY A 62 7.92 7.61 -0.10
N GLY A 63 8.99 7.42 -0.87
CA GLY A 63 10.29 7.99 -0.54
C GLY A 63 10.73 7.65 0.89
N GLY A 64 10.83 8.67 1.75
CA GLY A 64 11.22 8.51 3.15
C GLY A 64 10.10 8.58 4.18
N LEU A 65 8.84 8.83 3.79
CA LEU A 65 7.75 9.18 4.72
C LEU A 65 6.47 8.40 4.40
N ALA A 66 5.92 7.74 5.41
CA ALA A 66 4.53 7.30 5.47
C ALA A 66 3.79 8.20 6.47
N LEU A 67 2.76 8.91 5.99
CA LEU A 67 1.98 9.86 6.76
C LEU A 67 0.53 9.39 6.87
N PHE A 68 0.06 9.21 8.11
CA PHE A 68 -1.26 8.65 8.42
C PHE A 68 -2.11 9.58 9.29
N GLY A 69 -3.42 9.61 9.05
CA GLY A 69 -4.38 10.44 9.76
C GLY A 69 -4.86 9.79 11.04
N THR A 70 -5.24 10.58 12.04
CA THR A 70 -5.56 10.05 13.38
C THR A 70 -7.05 9.81 13.63
N ALA A 71 -7.92 10.09 12.65
CA ALA A 71 -9.39 10.00 12.83
C ALA A 71 -9.90 8.61 13.21
N SER A 72 -9.17 7.55 12.88
CA SER A 72 -9.58 6.16 13.14
C SER A 72 -8.86 5.51 14.32
N LEU A 73 -7.94 6.23 15.00
CA LEU A 73 -7.16 5.69 16.12
C LEU A 73 -8.00 5.34 17.34
N PHE A 74 -9.25 5.82 17.44
CA PHE A 74 -10.17 5.42 18.51
C PHE A 74 -10.48 3.91 18.52
N THR A 75 -10.20 3.20 17.42
CA THR A 75 -10.36 1.75 17.31
C THR A 75 -9.09 0.97 17.66
N TRP A 76 -7.94 1.64 17.77
CA TRP A 76 -6.65 0.99 17.98
C TRP A 76 -6.49 0.52 19.43
N PRO A 77 -5.67 -0.51 19.69
CA PRO A 77 -5.32 -0.92 21.03
C PRO A 77 -4.47 0.14 21.73
N ASP A 78 -4.75 0.41 23.01
CA ASP A 78 -3.89 1.26 23.84
C ASP A 78 -2.63 0.49 24.32
N HIS A 79 -2.76 -0.84 24.38
CA HIS A 79 -1.72 -1.77 24.83
C HIS A 79 -1.68 -3.02 23.96
N PHE A 80 -0.49 -3.60 23.78
CA PHE A 80 -0.29 -4.73 22.88
C PHE A 80 -1.16 -5.96 23.22
N GLU A 81 -1.44 -6.18 24.50
CA GLU A 81 -2.28 -7.28 24.98
C GLU A 81 -3.72 -7.23 24.45
N GLN A 82 -4.21 -6.05 24.07
CA GLN A 82 -5.55 -5.85 23.52
C GLN A 82 -5.65 -6.16 22.02
N LEU A 83 -4.54 -6.49 21.36
CA LEU A 83 -4.47 -6.59 19.89
C LEU A 83 -5.54 -7.52 19.31
N ILE A 84 -5.65 -8.74 19.84
CA ILE A 84 -6.60 -9.75 19.35
C ILE A 84 -8.05 -9.35 19.67
N ASP A 85 -8.29 -8.82 20.86
CA ASP A 85 -9.62 -8.37 21.29
C ASP A 85 -10.12 -7.23 20.41
N LYS A 86 -9.25 -6.27 20.05
CA LYS A 86 -9.58 -5.16 19.16
C LYS A 86 -9.94 -5.62 17.75
N PHE A 87 -9.20 -6.58 17.17
CA PHE A 87 -9.60 -7.17 15.89
C PHE A 87 -10.97 -7.85 15.93
N SER A 88 -11.34 -8.39 17.10
CA SER A 88 -12.62 -9.08 17.32
C SER A 88 -13.76 -8.15 17.76
N ASP A 89 -13.53 -6.83 17.86
CA ASP A 89 -14.52 -5.87 18.34
C ASP A 89 -15.65 -5.67 17.31
N LYS A 90 -16.84 -6.17 17.67
CA LYS A 90 -18.06 -6.09 16.86
C LYS A 90 -18.88 -4.83 17.13
N THR A 91 -18.39 -3.90 17.94
CA THR A 91 -19.07 -2.63 18.23
C THR A 91 -19.32 -1.86 16.93
N PRO A 92 -20.58 -1.53 16.59
CA PRO A 92 -20.88 -0.75 15.41
C PRO A 92 -20.32 0.67 15.51
N ILE A 93 -19.84 1.21 14.39
CA ILE A 93 -19.37 2.59 14.32
C ILE A 93 -20.55 3.56 14.25
N ASP A 94 -20.65 4.42 15.24
CA ASP A 94 -21.54 5.58 15.21
C ASP A 94 -20.95 6.67 14.31
N ARG A 95 -21.39 6.69 13.05
CA ARG A 95 -20.94 7.65 12.03
C ARG A 95 -21.34 9.10 12.32
N THR A 96 -22.25 9.35 13.27
CA THR A 96 -22.52 10.72 13.73
C THR A 96 -21.41 11.27 14.63
N ARG A 97 -20.46 10.41 15.05
CA ARG A 97 -19.39 10.75 16.01
C ARG A 97 -18.00 10.40 15.49
N PHE A 98 -17.88 9.31 14.75
CA PHE A 98 -16.59 8.73 14.38
C PHE A 98 -16.50 8.44 12.89
N LEU A 99 -15.29 8.59 12.33
CA LEU A 99 -15.00 8.18 10.97
C LEU A 99 -15.10 6.66 10.86
N ASP A 100 -15.86 6.18 9.88
CA ASP A 100 -15.92 4.77 9.52
C ASP A 100 -14.96 4.47 8.37
N ASP A 101 -13.75 4.06 8.71
CA ASP A 101 -12.70 3.63 7.79
C ASP A 101 -12.56 2.10 7.80
N SER A 102 -13.68 1.38 7.87
CA SER A 102 -13.71 -0.09 7.97
C SER A 102 -13.83 -0.81 6.63
N CYS A 103 -13.65 -0.12 5.50
CA CYS A 103 -14.01 -0.64 4.19
C CYS A 103 -15.46 -1.17 4.15
N TYR A 104 -16.40 -0.34 4.62
CA TYR A 104 -17.85 -0.61 4.65
C TYR A 104 -18.32 -1.77 5.55
N ARG A 105 -17.46 -2.32 6.41
CA ARG A 105 -17.79 -3.44 7.31
C ARG A 105 -18.45 -2.97 8.62
N GLY A 106 -18.27 -1.70 8.98
CA GLY A 106 -19.05 -0.96 9.98
C GLY A 106 -18.76 -1.26 11.45
N THR A 107 -17.68 -1.98 11.79
CA THR A 107 -17.32 -2.28 13.18
C THR A 107 -15.94 -1.74 13.56
N TYR A 108 -15.72 -1.59 14.87
CA TYR A 108 -14.45 -1.14 15.43
C TYR A 108 -13.28 -2.04 15.00
N GLY A 109 -13.44 -3.38 15.08
CA GLY A 109 -12.39 -4.30 14.69
C GLY A 109 -12.03 -4.26 13.21
N PHE A 110 -13.00 -4.05 12.33
CA PHE A 110 -12.72 -3.90 10.89
C PHE A 110 -12.13 -2.53 10.53
N CYS A 111 -12.49 -1.46 11.25
CA CYS A 111 -11.84 -0.16 11.12
C CYS A 111 -10.39 -0.21 11.60
N PHE A 112 -10.14 -0.88 12.73
CA PHE A 112 -8.78 -1.14 13.19
C PHE A 112 -7.97 -1.94 12.16
N SER A 113 -8.54 -3.02 11.61
CA SER A 113 -7.91 -3.82 10.56
C SER A 113 -7.52 -3.00 9.33
N THR A 114 -8.49 -2.28 8.75
CA THR A 114 -8.27 -1.46 7.56
C THR A 114 -7.19 -0.42 7.79
N THR A 115 -7.24 0.28 8.92
CA THR A 115 -6.36 1.42 9.19
C THR A 115 -4.95 0.97 9.56
N LEU A 116 -4.79 -0.14 10.29
CA LEU A 116 -3.49 -0.77 10.51
C LEU A 116 -2.88 -1.28 9.20
N GLY A 117 -3.70 -1.94 8.37
CA GLY A 117 -3.28 -2.41 7.05
C GLY A 117 -2.84 -1.25 6.15
N SER A 118 -3.61 -0.17 6.10
CA SER A 118 -3.28 1.04 5.33
C SER A 118 -1.94 1.66 5.81
N VAL A 119 -1.70 1.70 7.13
CA VAL A 119 -0.38 2.13 7.66
C VAL A 119 0.75 1.24 7.12
N LEU A 120 0.58 -0.08 7.09
CA LEU A 120 1.60 -0.98 6.54
C LEU A 120 1.79 -0.80 5.04
N HIS A 121 0.70 -0.64 4.28
CA HIS A 121 0.72 -0.38 2.84
C HIS A 121 1.56 0.86 2.50
N GLU A 122 1.26 1.99 3.16
CA GLU A 122 1.98 3.24 2.93
C GLU A 122 3.43 3.16 3.45
N LEU A 123 3.68 2.42 4.54
CA LEU A 123 5.03 2.15 5.02
C LEU A 123 5.83 1.32 4.00
N PHE A 124 5.22 0.33 3.36
CA PHE A 124 5.86 -0.47 2.32
C PHE A 124 6.24 0.33 1.08
N HIS A 125 5.47 1.35 0.70
CA HIS A 125 5.89 2.29 -0.35
C HIS A 125 7.19 3.03 0.00
N THR A 126 7.50 3.23 1.28
CA THR A 126 8.80 3.82 1.70
C THR A 126 9.99 2.88 1.47
N PHE A 127 9.73 1.59 1.25
CA PHE A 127 10.69 0.55 0.89
C PHE A 127 10.60 0.16 -0.59
N ASP A 128 10.20 1.11 -1.44
CA ASP A 128 10.17 0.99 -2.89
C ASP A 128 9.21 -0.07 -3.45
N LEU A 129 8.28 -0.59 -2.63
CA LEU A 129 7.23 -1.48 -3.12
C LEU A 129 6.22 -0.70 -3.98
N GLY A 130 5.93 -1.24 -5.17
CA GLY A 130 4.83 -0.77 -6.02
C GLY A 130 3.52 -1.46 -5.65
N HIS A 131 2.41 -1.03 -6.25
CA HIS A 131 1.16 -1.76 -6.12
C HIS A 131 1.25 -3.12 -6.83
N THR A 132 0.48 -4.09 -6.36
CA THR A 132 0.38 -5.42 -6.98
C THR A 132 -1.07 -5.72 -7.33
N GLU A 133 -1.31 -6.73 -8.17
CA GLU A 133 -2.68 -7.13 -8.53
C GLU A 133 -3.46 -7.65 -7.32
N TYR A 134 -2.77 -8.26 -6.36
CA TYR A 134 -3.35 -8.86 -5.14
C TYR A 134 -2.45 -8.62 -3.92
N GLY A 135 -2.94 -8.92 -2.73
CA GLY A 135 -2.16 -8.83 -1.49
C GLY A 135 -2.17 -7.45 -0.84
N ILE A 136 -1.28 -7.23 0.13
CA ILE A 136 -1.23 -6.02 0.97
C ILE A 136 -0.88 -4.74 0.20
N MET A 137 -0.21 -4.87 -0.96
CA MET A 137 0.05 -3.75 -1.87
C MET A 137 -1.11 -3.49 -2.85
N ASN A 138 -2.24 -4.19 -2.67
CA ASN A 138 -3.58 -3.86 -3.17
C ASN A 138 -4.54 -3.79 -1.95
N ARG A 139 -5.84 -4.08 -2.11
CA ARG A 139 -6.85 -4.12 -1.04
C ARG A 139 -6.66 -5.22 0.00
N GLY A 140 -5.69 -6.12 -0.14
CA GLY A 140 -5.41 -7.15 0.86
C GLY A 140 -5.00 -6.59 2.23
N PHE A 141 -4.68 -5.30 2.33
CA PHE A 141 -4.44 -4.64 3.63
C PHE A 141 -5.71 -4.55 4.50
N ASP A 142 -6.91 -4.52 3.90
CA ASP A 142 -8.18 -4.46 4.63
C ASP A 142 -8.35 -5.63 5.60
N ASP A 143 -7.74 -6.76 5.26
CA ASP A 143 -7.95 -8.06 5.88
C ASP A 143 -6.83 -8.48 6.82
N ILE A 144 -5.97 -7.54 7.26
CA ILE A 144 -4.84 -7.85 8.13
C ILE A 144 -5.24 -8.57 9.43
N TYR A 145 -6.47 -8.35 9.92
CA TYR A 145 -7.02 -9.10 11.05
C TYR A 145 -6.93 -10.62 10.87
N LYS A 146 -7.07 -11.15 9.63
CA LYS A 146 -6.98 -12.59 9.33
C LYS A 146 -5.64 -13.17 9.76
N PHE A 147 -4.54 -12.43 9.60
CA PHE A 147 -3.22 -12.88 10.05
C PHE A 147 -3.18 -13.13 11.57
N PHE A 148 -3.90 -12.31 12.34
CA PHE A 148 -3.90 -12.36 13.80
C PHE A 148 -4.99 -13.27 14.38
N THR A 149 -6.12 -13.41 13.69
CA THR A 149 -7.29 -14.15 14.19
C THR A 149 -7.39 -15.57 13.64
N VAL A 150 -6.57 -15.96 12.65
CA VAL A 150 -6.50 -17.35 12.17
C VAL A 150 -5.71 -18.19 13.17
N ASN A 151 -6.37 -18.58 14.26
CA ASN A 151 -6.12 -19.79 15.05
C ASN A 151 -7.20 -19.99 16.13
N SER A 152 -8.38 -20.46 15.70
CA SER A 152 -9.20 -21.48 16.39
C SER A 152 -10.58 -21.51 15.73
N GLU A 153 -10.81 -22.45 14.80
CA GLU A 153 -12.12 -23.06 14.49
C GLU A 153 -12.01 -23.87 13.20
N THR A 154 -11.34 -25.03 13.28
CA THR A 154 -11.89 -26.20 12.62
C THR A 154 -13.26 -26.47 13.25
N GLY A 155 -14.30 -25.89 12.67
CA GLY A 155 -15.70 -26.13 13.02
C GLY A 155 -16.40 -24.93 13.68
N VAL A 156 -17.47 -24.46 13.02
CA VAL A 156 -18.47 -23.46 13.47
C VAL A 156 -18.25 -22.00 13.03
N SER A 157 -18.26 -21.73 11.71
CA SER A 157 -18.78 -20.42 11.23
C SER A 157 -19.31 -20.45 9.79
N ASP A 158 -20.08 -21.49 9.43
CA ASP A 158 -20.78 -21.55 8.15
C ASP A 158 -22.12 -20.77 8.15
N THR A 159 -22.38 -20.02 9.23
CA THR A 159 -23.67 -19.34 9.49
C THR A 159 -23.56 -17.82 9.58
N LEU A 160 -22.41 -17.24 9.93
CA LEU A 160 -22.21 -15.79 9.93
C LEU A 160 -21.92 -15.23 8.52
N SER A 161 -21.40 -16.05 7.61
CA SER A 161 -21.08 -15.65 6.22
C SER A 161 -22.30 -15.50 5.31
N LYS A 162 -23.50 -15.97 5.72
CA LYS A 162 -24.72 -15.92 4.89
C LYS A 162 -25.61 -14.70 5.16
N ALA A 163 -25.49 -14.05 6.32
CA ALA A 163 -26.35 -12.91 6.68
C ALA A 163 -25.90 -11.58 6.05
N PHE A 164 -24.62 -11.43 5.73
CA PHE A 164 -24.07 -10.24 5.05
C PHE A 164 -23.96 -10.37 3.52
N LYS A 165 -24.37 -11.52 2.94
CA LYS A 165 -24.33 -11.78 1.50
C LYS A 165 -25.43 -11.08 0.69
N ASN A 166 -26.32 -10.35 1.34
CA ASN A 166 -27.33 -9.55 0.65
C ASN A 166 -26.97 -8.06 0.71
N LYS A 167 -26.47 -7.60 -0.44
CA LYS A 167 -26.38 -6.23 -0.97
C LYS A 167 -24.99 -5.59 -1.02
N ILE A 168 -24.70 -5.21 -2.26
CA ILE A 168 -23.66 -4.34 -2.81
C ILE A 168 -22.37 -5.09 -3.19
N GLU A 169 -22.31 -5.45 -4.46
CA GLU A 169 -21.06 -5.71 -5.18
C GLU A 169 -20.31 -4.40 -5.34
N PHE A 170 -19.05 -4.34 -4.91
CA PHE A 170 -18.19 -3.19 -5.07
C PHE A 170 -17.09 -3.52 -6.07
N LYS A 171 -17.00 -2.71 -7.11
CA LYS A 171 -15.77 -2.50 -7.87
C LYS A 171 -15.29 -1.10 -7.49
N GLU A 172 -14.49 -0.99 -6.44
CA GLU A 172 -13.42 0.02 -6.51
C GLU A 172 -12.47 -0.56 -7.57
N GLU A 173 -12.50 0.01 -8.78
CA GLU A 173 -11.22 0.05 -9.50
C GLU A 173 -10.33 0.87 -8.58
N PHE A 174 -9.44 0.18 -7.88
CA PHE A 174 -8.31 0.83 -7.23
C PHE A 174 -7.55 1.51 -8.37
N GLU A 175 -7.89 2.76 -8.64
CA GLU A 175 -7.07 3.67 -9.40
C GLU A 175 -5.87 3.93 -8.50
N ALA A 176 -4.95 2.97 -8.54
CA ALA A 176 -3.57 3.22 -8.26
C ALA A 176 -3.26 4.47 -9.11
N GLU A 177 -2.98 5.59 -8.45
CA GLU A 177 -2.53 6.84 -9.06
C GLU A 177 -1.15 7.15 -8.47
N LYS A 178 -0.27 7.73 -9.29
CA LYS A 178 1.07 8.18 -8.92
C LYS A 178 0.97 9.08 -7.70
N LEU A 179 2.06 9.16 -6.91
CA LEU A 179 2.23 10.30 -6.03
C LEU A 179 1.95 11.59 -6.78
N SER A 180 2.30 11.76 -8.08
CA SER A 180 2.01 12.93 -8.93
C SER A 180 0.55 13.16 -9.40
N GLU A 181 -0.32 12.15 -9.44
CA GLU A 181 -1.71 12.26 -9.92
C GLU A 181 -2.76 12.28 -8.80
N ARG A 182 -2.45 11.67 -7.63
CA ARG A 182 -3.14 11.96 -6.34
C ARG A 182 -3.14 13.46 -5.99
N LEU A 183 -2.39 14.27 -6.74
CA LEU A 183 -2.14 15.71 -6.57
C LEU A 183 -3.08 16.59 -7.40
N GLN A 184 -3.76 16.03 -8.40
CA GLN A 184 -4.49 16.79 -9.41
C GLN A 184 -5.99 16.44 -9.52
N ASN A 185 -6.42 15.23 -9.12
CA ASN A 185 -7.81 14.78 -9.32
C ASN A 185 -8.73 15.06 -8.11
N VAL A 186 -9.33 16.25 -8.05
CA VAL A 186 -10.34 16.62 -7.02
C VAL A 186 -11.79 16.50 -7.55
N SER A 187 -12.00 16.21 -8.83
CA SER A 187 -13.34 16.30 -9.41
C SER A 187 -13.58 15.42 -10.63
N ARG A 188 -13.90 14.12 -10.43
CA ARG A 188 -14.63 13.33 -11.43
C ARG A 188 -15.71 12.48 -10.77
N LYS A 189 -16.97 12.74 -11.15
CA LYS A 189 -18.10 11.83 -10.89
C LYS A 189 -17.89 10.56 -11.70
N LYS A 190 -17.77 9.41 -11.04
CA LYS A 190 -17.65 8.10 -11.70
C LYS A 190 -19.04 7.49 -11.90
N HIS A 191 -19.30 6.95 -13.09
CA HIS A 191 -20.54 6.26 -13.46
C HIS A 191 -20.28 4.76 -13.54
N PHE A 192 -21.18 3.96 -12.95
CA PHE A 192 -20.96 2.56 -12.62
C PHE A 192 -21.51 1.62 -13.69
N SER A 193 -20.79 0.53 -13.97
CA SER A 193 -21.31 -0.65 -14.67
C SER A 193 -20.92 -1.93 -13.92
N ILE A 194 -21.86 -2.88 -13.90
CA ILE A 194 -21.87 -4.08 -13.04
C ILE A 194 -20.96 -5.17 -13.63
N ILE A 195 -20.36 -5.98 -12.73
CA ILE A 195 -19.90 -7.39 -12.84
C ILE A 195 -18.42 -7.57 -12.42
N LYS A 196 -18.20 -8.14 -11.22
CA LYS A 196 -17.56 -9.47 -11.01
C LYS A 196 -17.59 -9.88 -9.52
N LYS A 197 -17.73 -11.19 -9.32
CA LYS A 197 -17.70 -11.98 -8.08
C LYS A 197 -16.49 -11.63 -7.21
N TYR A 198 -16.65 -11.57 -5.87
CA TYR A 198 -15.54 -11.66 -4.92
C TYR A 198 -14.74 -12.94 -5.26
N ASP A 199 -13.55 -12.80 -5.86
CA ASP A 199 -12.61 -13.90 -6.01
C ASP A 199 -11.80 -14.04 -4.71
N GLU A 200 -11.43 -15.28 -4.36
CA GLU A 200 -10.72 -15.69 -3.13
C GLU A 200 -9.28 -15.14 -3.01
N THR A 201 -8.93 -14.08 -3.75
CA THR A 201 -7.57 -13.57 -3.97
C THR A 201 -7.19 -12.33 -3.15
N ASP A 202 -8.14 -11.68 -2.48
CA ASP A 202 -7.90 -10.51 -1.61
C ASP A 202 -7.54 -10.93 -0.18
N ASP A 203 -6.46 -11.72 -0.04
CA ASP A 203 -5.91 -12.06 1.27
C ASP A 203 -4.72 -11.17 1.63
N THR A 204 -4.34 -11.11 2.90
CA THR A 204 -3.22 -10.30 3.35
C THR A 204 -1.90 -11.05 3.18
N PHE A 205 -1.20 -10.79 2.06
CA PHE A 205 0.13 -11.32 1.81
C PHE A 205 0.99 -10.34 1.00
N LEU A 206 2.31 -10.53 1.04
CA LEU A 206 3.25 -9.86 0.13
C LEU A 206 3.41 -10.70 -1.13
N SER A 207 3.34 -10.07 -2.31
CA SER A 207 3.71 -10.76 -3.55
C SER A 207 5.17 -11.24 -3.47
N LYS A 208 5.52 -12.22 -4.30
CA LYS A 208 6.88 -12.76 -4.32
C LYS A 208 7.92 -11.69 -4.62
N SER A 209 7.69 -10.82 -5.59
CA SER A 209 8.60 -9.74 -5.94
C SER A 209 8.74 -8.75 -4.78
N CYS A 210 7.63 -8.37 -4.13
CA CYS A 210 7.62 -7.50 -2.96
C CYS A 210 8.43 -8.07 -1.79
N ALA A 211 8.24 -9.35 -1.48
CA ALA A 211 8.98 -10.03 -0.41
C ALA A 211 10.49 -10.07 -0.70
N ILE A 212 10.89 -10.29 -1.95
CA ILE A 212 12.30 -10.29 -2.35
C ILE A 212 12.89 -8.88 -2.27
N VAL A 213 12.15 -7.86 -2.74
CA VAL A 213 12.57 -6.45 -2.57
C VAL A 213 12.82 -6.16 -1.10
N LEU A 214 11.87 -6.44 -0.22
CA LEU A 214 12.08 -6.20 1.22
C LEU A 214 13.26 -6.99 1.78
N TYR A 215 13.44 -8.25 1.40
CA TYR A 215 14.54 -9.08 1.91
C TYR A 215 15.92 -8.52 1.54
N TYR A 216 16.09 -8.04 0.31
CA TYR A 216 17.37 -7.50 -0.16
C TYR A 216 17.51 -5.98 0.00
N HIS A 217 16.47 -5.26 0.38
CA HIS A 217 16.51 -3.82 0.57
C HIS A 217 17.59 -3.42 1.59
N LYS A 218 18.24 -2.26 1.38
CA LYS A 218 19.32 -1.72 2.25
C LYS A 218 18.94 -1.53 3.72
N TRP A 219 17.64 -1.55 4.02
CA TRP A 219 17.11 -1.36 5.36
C TRP A 219 16.94 -2.67 6.14
N PHE A 220 16.94 -3.81 5.46
CA PHE A 220 16.72 -5.12 6.06
C PHE A 220 17.91 -6.06 5.82
N ASN A 221 18.69 -5.82 4.76
CA ASN A 221 19.91 -6.59 4.51
C ASN A 221 21.03 -6.17 5.49
N GLN A 222 21.94 -7.10 5.79
CA GLN A 222 23.12 -6.86 6.64
C GLN A 222 24.36 -6.52 5.81
N ASN A 223 24.20 -6.16 4.54
CA ASN A 223 25.34 -5.88 3.69
C ASN A 223 25.92 -4.52 4.08
N GLU A 224 27.23 -4.48 4.35
CA GLU A 224 27.94 -3.21 4.46
C GLU A 224 27.78 -2.42 3.15
N GLU A 225 27.72 -1.08 3.23
CA GLU A 225 27.70 -0.20 2.05
C GLU A 225 28.80 -0.66 1.06
N SER A 226 28.38 -1.35 0.00
CA SER A 226 29.32 -2.06 -0.85
C SER A 226 30.15 -1.07 -1.66
N LYS A 227 31.43 -1.43 -1.86
CA LYS A 227 32.39 -0.88 -2.83
C LYS A 227 31.73 -0.51 -4.17
N LYS A 228 32.43 0.31 -4.96
CA LYS A 228 32.10 0.69 -6.35
C LYS A 228 31.36 -0.44 -7.10
N TYR A 229 30.05 -0.29 -7.28
CA TYR A 229 29.18 -1.26 -7.94
C TYR A 229 28.70 -0.72 -9.28
N VAL A 230 28.19 -1.60 -10.14
CA VAL A 230 27.49 -1.21 -11.36
C VAL A 230 26.11 -1.83 -11.32
N LEU A 231 25.08 -0.99 -11.42
CA LEU A 231 23.71 -1.38 -11.72
C LEU A 231 23.20 -0.45 -12.81
N SER A 232 23.04 -0.96 -14.03
CA SER A 232 22.74 -0.14 -15.20
C SER A 232 21.76 -0.81 -16.14
N PHE A 233 21.01 0.00 -16.88
CA PHE A 233 20.12 -0.44 -17.94
C PHE A 233 20.45 0.30 -19.25
N ASP A 234 20.66 -0.46 -20.33
CA ASP A 234 20.79 0.06 -21.68
C ASP A 234 19.45 -0.05 -22.41
N LYS A 235 18.86 1.11 -22.73
CA LYS A 235 17.55 1.19 -23.40
C LYS A 235 17.56 0.61 -24.80
N THR A 236 18.68 0.73 -25.54
CA THR A 236 18.75 0.29 -26.94
C THR A 236 18.83 -1.22 -27.04
N SER A 237 19.66 -1.84 -26.21
CA SER A 237 19.83 -3.30 -26.20
C SER A 237 18.88 -4.03 -25.23
N LYS A 238 18.17 -3.27 -24.39
CA LYS A 238 17.31 -3.75 -23.29
C LYS A 238 18.07 -4.59 -22.25
N PHE A 239 19.37 -4.38 -22.10
CA PHE A 239 20.21 -5.13 -21.17
C PHE A 239 20.31 -4.44 -19.82
N ILE A 240 20.14 -5.24 -18.77
CA ILE A 240 20.41 -4.91 -17.37
C ILE A 240 21.72 -5.58 -16.98
N SER A 241 22.60 -4.85 -16.31
CA SER A 241 23.87 -5.34 -15.79
C SER A 241 23.98 -4.99 -14.30
N ALA A 242 24.30 -5.96 -13.46
CA ALA A 242 24.49 -5.78 -12.01
C ALA A 242 25.71 -6.56 -11.49
N THR A 243 26.71 -5.88 -10.92
CA THR A 243 27.91 -6.54 -10.35
C THR A 243 27.58 -7.43 -9.15
N ASN A 244 26.59 -7.03 -8.35
CA ASN A 244 26.18 -7.75 -7.14
C ASN A 244 25.11 -8.83 -7.42
N GLY A 245 24.74 -9.03 -8.69
CA GLY A 245 23.68 -9.93 -9.12
C GLY A 245 22.29 -9.36 -8.90
N ILE A 246 21.46 -9.45 -9.95
CA ILE A 246 20.07 -9.01 -10.00
C ILE A 246 19.21 -9.96 -9.16
N ARG A 247 18.26 -9.42 -8.40
CA ARG A 247 17.27 -10.16 -7.59
C ARG A 247 15.86 -9.96 -8.06
N VAL A 248 15.52 -8.72 -8.42
CA VAL A 248 14.19 -8.36 -8.91
C VAL A 248 14.33 -7.49 -10.14
N VAL A 249 13.50 -7.76 -11.14
CA VAL A 249 13.24 -6.87 -12.27
C VAL A 249 11.73 -6.73 -12.37
N GLU A 250 11.21 -5.52 -12.24
CA GLU A 250 9.78 -5.22 -12.39
C GLU A 250 9.58 -4.21 -13.51
N ILE A 251 8.56 -4.45 -14.33
CA ILE A 251 7.97 -3.43 -15.18
C ILE A 251 6.71 -2.98 -14.47
N ARG A 252 6.74 -1.74 -13.99
CA ARG A 252 5.59 -1.11 -13.38
C ARG A 252 4.94 -0.19 -14.38
N ASN A 253 3.63 -0.04 -14.29
CA ASN A 253 2.94 1.06 -14.93
C ASN A 253 3.53 2.37 -14.36
N LEU A 254 3.98 3.27 -15.24
CA LEU A 254 4.65 4.48 -14.79
C LEU A 254 3.71 5.32 -13.92
N ILE A 255 2.44 5.44 -14.32
CA ILE A 255 1.42 6.27 -13.69
C ILE A 255 1.09 5.78 -12.30
N ASN A 256 1.08 4.49 -12.03
CA ASN A 256 0.52 4.03 -10.76
C ASN A 256 1.37 3.05 -9.96
N GLU A 257 2.57 2.79 -10.47
CA GLU A 257 3.53 1.86 -9.92
C GLU A 257 2.95 0.44 -9.74
N MET A 258 1.82 0.11 -10.38
CA MET A 258 1.30 -1.25 -10.43
C MET A 258 2.32 -2.13 -11.16
N VAL A 259 2.77 -3.18 -10.50
CA VAL A 259 3.63 -4.20 -11.10
C VAL A 259 2.84 -4.93 -12.18
N LEU A 260 3.22 -4.74 -13.44
CA LEU A 260 2.59 -5.37 -14.60
C LEU A 260 3.20 -6.74 -14.90
N ILE A 261 4.50 -6.85 -14.69
CA ILE A 261 5.27 -8.09 -14.83
C ILE A 261 6.53 -7.98 -13.98
N ASP A 262 6.91 -9.10 -13.37
CA ASP A 262 8.13 -9.22 -12.59
C ASP A 262 8.94 -10.48 -12.97
N TRP A 263 10.24 -10.39 -12.76
CA TRP A 263 11.15 -11.52 -12.78
C TRP A 263 11.97 -11.52 -11.49
N THR A 264 11.99 -12.66 -10.82
CA THR A 264 12.67 -12.84 -9.54
C THR A 264 13.78 -13.90 -9.67
N PHE A 265 14.95 -13.61 -9.08
CA PHE A 265 16.13 -14.45 -9.18
C PHE A 265 16.62 -14.87 -7.79
N GLU A 266 16.19 -16.05 -7.39
CA GLU A 266 16.53 -16.65 -6.11
C GLU A 266 17.73 -17.61 -6.23
N GLY A 267 18.44 -17.81 -5.12
CA GLY A 267 19.50 -18.79 -5.01
C GLY A 267 20.92 -18.23 -5.12
N LYS A 268 21.88 -19.17 -5.08
CA LYS A 268 23.32 -18.88 -4.95
C LYS A 268 23.98 -18.41 -6.25
N ILE A 269 23.38 -18.71 -7.40
CA ILE A 269 23.92 -18.31 -8.70
C ILE A 269 23.58 -16.85 -8.95
N LEU A 270 24.59 -16.00 -9.04
CA LEU A 270 24.40 -14.57 -9.28
C LEU A 270 24.01 -14.31 -10.73
N LYS A 271 22.82 -13.76 -10.92
CA LYS A 271 22.33 -13.30 -12.23
C LYS A 271 22.89 -11.90 -12.50
N ILE A 272 24.08 -11.81 -13.09
CA ILE A 272 24.75 -10.50 -13.32
C ILE A 272 24.26 -9.76 -14.57
N TYR A 273 23.59 -10.46 -15.51
CA TYR A 273 22.98 -9.88 -16.70
C TYR A 273 21.57 -10.41 -16.89
N PHE A 274 20.67 -9.54 -17.33
CA PHE A 274 19.32 -9.89 -17.76
C PHE A 274 18.91 -9.00 -18.94
N GLN A 275 18.43 -9.61 -20.02
CA GLN A 275 17.85 -8.86 -21.14
C GLN A 275 16.33 -8.91 -20.97
N LEU A 276 15.65 -7.75 -21.05
CA LEU A 276 14.20 -7.72 -20.95
C LEU A 276 13.60 -8.54 -22.11
N PRO A 277 12.82 -9.60 -21.83
CA PRO A 277 12.18 -10.41 -22.87
C PRO A 277 11.20 -9.59 -23.69
N ASP A 278 10.97 -9.91 -24.97
CA ASP A 278 9.98 -9.18 -25.77
C ASP A 278 8.53 -9.36 -25.26
N GLU A 279 8.28 -10.26 -24.32
CA GLU A 279 6.97 -10.49 -23.69
C GLU A 279 6.37 -9.25 -23.02
N TYR A 280 7.18 -8.27 -22.58
CA TYR A 280 6.63 -7.02 -22.03
C TYR A 280 6.09 -6.07 -23.12
N SER A 281 6.28 -6.41 -24.40
CA SER A 281 5.78 -5.63 -25.55
C SER A 281 4.26 -5.42 -25.55
N LYS A 282 3.51 -6.36 -24.99
CA LYS A 282 2.05 -6.24 -24.83
C LYS A 282 1.64 -4.99 -24.04
N TYR A 283 2.55 -4.42 -23.27
CA TYR A 283 2.32 -3.21 -22.49
C TYR A 283 2.83 -1.94 -23.16
N TYR A 284 3.55 -1.97 -24.30
CA TYR A 284 4.19 -0.79 -24.95
C TYR A 284 3.29 0.44 -25.16
N ASN A 285 1.97 0.27 -25.16
CA ASN A 285 1.02 1.38 -25.26
C ASN A 285 0.91 2.20 -23.96
N LEU A 286 1.55 1.76 -22.87
CA LEU A 286 1.63 2.45 -21.59
C LEU A 286 3.04 3.01 -21.39
N ASP A 287 3.15 4.08 -20.63
CA ASP A 287 4.45 4.49 -20.10
C ASP A 287 4.85 3.53 -18.98
N HIS A 288 6.11 3.09 -18.94
CA HIS A 288 6.57 2.14 -17.93
C HIS A 288 7.71 2.67 -17.08
N LEU A 289 7.77 2.15 -15.86
CA LEU A 289 8.90 2.28 -14.96
C LEU A 289 9.55 0.90 -14.80
N LEU A 290 10.77 0.77 -15.30
CA LEU A 290 11.66 -0.33 -14.95
C LEU A 290 12.18 -0.11 -13.53
N VAL A 291 11.99 -1.10 -12.65
CA VAL A 291 12.59 -1.15 -11.32
C VAL A 291 13.45 -2.39 -11.22
N VAL A 292 14.71 -2.24 -10.81
CA VAL A 292 15.64 -3.36 -10.65
C VAL A 292 16.30 -3.27 -9.29
N GLU A 293 16.39 -4.38 -8.58
CA GLU A 293 17.14 -4.50 -7.33
C GLU A 293 18.23 -5.57 -7.44
N ASP A 294 19.41 -5.28 -6.88
CA ASP A 294 20.52 -6.22 -6.74
C ASP A 294 20.63 -6.86 -5.34
N SER A 295 21.53 -7.83 -5.16
CA SER A 295 21.72 -8.53 -3.88
C SER A 295 22.20 -7.64 -2.73
N SER A 296 22.62 -6.41 -3.00
CA SER A 296 23.06 -5.43 -2.00
C SER A 296 21.99 -4.37 -1.72
N GLY A 297 20.79 -4.50 -2.29
CA GLY A 297 19.69 -3.57 -2.12
C GLY A 297 19.86 -2.28 -2.91
N ASN A 298 20.75 -2.25 -3.91
CA ASN A 298 20.80 -1.11 -4.83
C ASN A 298 19.61 -1.20 -5.77
N ILE A 299 18.87 -0.09 -5.87
CA ILE A 299 17.69 0.01 -6.72
C ILE A 299 17.98 0.94 -7.88
N LEU A 300 17.67 0.49 -9.10
CA LEU A 300 17.68 1.27 -10.32
C LEU A 300 16.24 1.48 -10.79
N LYS A 301 15.87 2.73 -11.05
CA LYS A 301 14.58 3.11 -11.64
C LYS A 301 14.81 3.80 -12.98
N ASN A 302 14.18 3.34 -14.06
CA ASN A 302 14.29 3.92 -15.40
C ASN A 302 12.94 3.98 -16.10
N ILE A 303 12.62 5.11 -16.74
CA ILE A 303 11.45 5.22 -17.60
C ILE A 303 11.76 4.52 -18.94
N LEU A 304 10.90 3.58 -19.36
CA LEU A 304 10.98 2.90 -20.65
C LEU A 304 10.13 3.59 -21.69
#